data_AF-A0A1L7U4V8-F1
#
_entry.id   AF-A0A1L7U4V8-F1
#
_cell.length_a   1.000
_cell.length_b   1.000
_cell.length_c   1.000
_cell.angle_alpha   90.00
_cell.angle_beta   90.00
_cell.angle_gamma   90.00
#
_symmetry.space_group_name_H-M   'P 1'
#
loop_
_entity.id
_entity.type
_entity.pdbx_description
1 polymer ?
#
loop_
_entity_poly.entity_id
_entity_poly.type
_entity_poly.pdbx_seq_one_letter_code
_entity_poly.pdbx_strand_id
1 'polypeptide(L)'
;MSNDIPERMAAEEQPYCIWHPDMATEDTYRSLASKFPDMRYQVGRACAAAGYHALCHELDILPEVSIAEEARESETDGGKLIYDEIMSFKYRYSIMDDCKRTIKLIDYERPAYLKGNTEVRWRLTARQGVTRRFNDDLLPCIEEDMHLDLEDQQVDERHGTLTDDEANLLHSPLPRDLPTVKKTLLTQMAAHDGNIERYARLANSGRTLTQLDQDCVIRGVLHHTMYAR
;
A
#
# COMPACT_ATOMS: atom_id res chain seq x y z
N MET A 1 -4.49 15.60 -9.52
CA MET A 1 -3.34 16.05 -10.35
C MET A 1 -3.86 17.04 -11.39
N SER A 2 -3.24 18.21 -11.60
CA SER A 2 -3.79 19.29 -12.45
C SER A 2 -3.64 19.10 -13.98
N ASN A 3 -3.12 17.94 -14.43
CA ASN A 3 -2.66 17.70 -15.80
C ASN A 3 -1.49 18.60 -16.29
N ASP A 4 -0.90 19.40 -15.40
CA ASP A 4 0.26 20.23 -15.71
C ASP A 4 1.55 19.54 -15.30
N ILE A 5 2.55 19.54 -16.20
CA ILE A 5 3.86 18.95 -15.95
C ILE A 5 4.89 20.08 -15.90
N PRO A 6 5.64 20.22 -14.79
CA PRO A 6 6.62 21.30 -14.67
C PRO A 6 7.75 21.15 -15.70
N GLU A 7 8.40 22.27 -16.02
CA GLU A 7 9.53 22.29 -16.96
C GLU A 7 10.73 21.49 -16.48
N ARG A 8 10.99 21.56 -15.17
CA ARG A 8 12.09 20.90 -14.47
C ARG A 8 11.62 20.43 -13.10
N MET A 9 12.18 19.33 -12.62
CA MET A 9 11.91 18.76 -11.31
C MET A 9 13.17 18.00 -10.87
N ALA A 10 13.75 18.38 -9.74
CA ALA A 10 14.85 17.63 -9.12
C ALA A 10 14.32 16.33 -8.50
N ALA A 11 15.19 15.36 -8.20
CA ALA A 11 14.77 14.05 -7.69
C ALA A 11 14.03 14.16 -6.34
N GLU A 12 14.44 15.08 -5.48
CA GLU A 12 13.81 15.40 -4.21
C GLU A 12 12.47 16.13 -4.33
N GLU A 13 12.18 16.71 -5.50
CA GLU A 13 10.92 17.37 -5.81
C GLU A 13 9.91 16.40 -6.46
N GLN A 14 10.33 15.15 -6.74
CA GLN A 14 9.48 14.15 -7.38
C GLN A 14 8.49 13.56 -6.37
N PRO A 15 7.18 13.83 -6.51
CA PRO A 15 6.17 13.28 -5.62
C PRO A 15 6.12 11.76 -5.69
N TYR A 16 5.90 11.11 -4.54
CA TYR A 16 5.78 9.65 -4.46
C TYR A 16 4.39 9.18 -4.89
N CYS A 17 3.34 9.92 -4.50
CA CYS A 17 1.95 9.69 -4.89
C CYS A 17 1.47 10.77 -5.85
N ILE A 18 1.10 10.41 -7.09
CA ILE A 18 0.79 11.37 -8.17
C ILE A 18 -0.63 11.24 -8.75
N TRP A 19 -1.43 10.35 -8.20
CA TRP A 19 -2.74 9.97 -8.74
C TRP A 19 -3.90 10.22 -7.78
N HIS A 20 -3.62 10.71 -6.58
CA HIS A 20 -4.60 11.08 -5.56
C HIS A 20 -4.54 12.60 -5.30
N PRO A 21 -5.66 13.28 -5.00
CA PRO A 21 -7.05 12.78 -4.99
C PRO A 21 -7.60 12.48 -6.39
N ASP A 22 -7.10 13.20 -7.40
CA ASP A 22 -7.55 13.08 -8.78
C ASP A 22 -6.44 12.53 -9.69
N MET A 23 -6.84 11.62 -10.58
CA MET A 23 -5.96 11.04 -11.59
C MET A 23 -5.82 11.98 -12.78
N ALA A 24 -4.62 12.08 -13.34
CA ALA A 24 -4.42 12.77 -14.60
C ALA A 24 -4.86 11.91 -15.79
N THR A 25 -4.90 12.54 -16.96
CA THR A 25 -5.15 11.83 -18.23
C THR A 25 -4.00 10.90 -18.58
N GLU A 26 -4.29 9.86 -19.36
CA GLU A 26 -3.27 8.93 -19.86
C GLU A 26 -2.15 9.68 -20.63
N ASP A 27 -2.51 10.68 -21.44
CA ASP A 27 -1.54 11.50 -22.20
C ASP A 27 -0.62 12.32 -21.30
N THR A 28 -1.14 12.84 -20.19
CA THR A 28 -0.33 13.52 -19.18
C THR A 28 0.68 12.55 -18.57
N TYR A 29 0.24 11.37 -18.15
CA TYR A 29 1.14 10.37 -17.56
C TYR A 29 2.21 9.89 -18.54
N ARG A 30 1.84 9.70 -19.81
CA ARG A 30 2.76 9.38 -20.91
C ARG A 30 3.82 10.47 -21.12
N SER A 31 3.38 11.74 -21.09
CA SER A 31 4.27 12.90 -21.18
C SER A 31 5.20 13.00 -19.96
N LEU A 32 4.69 12.69 -18.77
CA LEU A 32 5.45 12.71 -17.52
C LEU A 32 6.56 11.66 -17.54
N ALA A 33 6.23 10.41 -17.89
CA ALA A 33 7.22 9.33 -18.01
C ALA A 33 8.27 9.61 -19.10
N SER A 34 7.89 10.26 -20.20
CA SER A 34 8.81 10.63 -21.26
C SER A 34 9.78 11.74 -20.82
N LYS A 35 9.31 12.71 -20.04
CA LYS A 35 10.09 13.87 -19.59
C LYS A 35 10.94 13.58 -18.36
N PHE A 36 10.42 12.76 -17.44
CA PHE A 36 11.07 12.35 -16.20
C PHE A 36 11.08 10.81 -16.10
N PRO A 37 12.02 10.14 -16.80
CA PRO A 37 12.06 8.66 -16.86
C PRO A 37 12.20 7.98 -15.49
N ASP A 38 12.80 8.66 -14.52
CA ASP A 38 12.96 8.17 -13.15
C ASP A 38 11.61 8.00 -12.44
N MET A 39 10.56 8.69 -12.89
CA MET A 39 9.21 8.63 -12.31
C MET A 39 8.34 7.48 -12.86
N ARG A 40 8.88 6.61 -13.71
CA ARG A 40 8.09 5.56 -14.40
C ARG A 40 7.34 4.61 -13.47
N TYR A 41 7.84 4.37 -12.25
CA TYR A 41 7.15 3.52 -11.27
C TYR A 41 5.97 4.26 -10.61
N GLN A 42 6.10 5.55 -10.33
CA GLN A 42 4.99 6.40 -9.89
C GLN A 42 3.92 6.47 -10.97
N VAL A 43 4.32 6.63 -12.24
CA VAL A 43 3.40 6.59 -13.38
C VAL A 43 2.76 5.22 -13.52
N GLY A 44 3.50 4.13 -13.35
CA GLY A 44 2.97 2.76 -13.39
C GLY A 44 1.92 2.51 -12.32
N ARG A 45 2.14 2.98 -11.09
CA ARG A 45 1.14 2.89 -10.03
C ARG A 45 -0.08 3.78 -10.28
N ALA A 46 0.11 4.96 -10.85
CA ALA A 46 -1.00 5.79 -11.31
C ALA A 46 -1.83 5.09 -12.39
N CYS A 47 -1.18 4.39 -13.34
CA CYS A 47 -1.86 3.60 -14.35
C CYS A 47 -2.65 2.44 -13.74
N ALA A 48 -2.11 1.76 -12.72
CA ALA A 48 -2.82 0.73 -11.98
C ALA A 48 -4.08 1.27 -11.27
N ALA A 49 -3.98 2.44 -10.64
CA ALA A 49 -5.11 3.11 -9.99
C ALA A 49 -6.18 3.60 -11.00
N ALA A 50 -5.77 4.05 -12.19
CA ALA A 50 -6.66 4.58 -13.22
C ALA A 50 -7.20 3.54 -14.22
N GLY A 51 -6.56 2.37 -14.28
CA GLY A 51 -6.86 1.34 -15.28
C GLY A 51 -6.25 1.61 -16.67
N TYR A 52 -5.18 2.40 -16.76
CA TYR A 52 -4.49 2.68 -18.02
C TYR A 52 -3.54 1.54 -18.41
N HIS A 53 -4.09 0.37 -18.74
CA HIS A 53 -3.33 -0.84 -19.07
C HIS A 53 -2.34 -0.65 -20.23
N ALA A 54 -2.77 0.02 -21.32
CA ALA A 54 -1.92 0.28 -22.48
C ALA A 54 -0.67 1.07 -22.10
N LEU A 55 -0.83 2.21 -21.43
CA LEU A 55 0.30 2.99 -20.94
C LEU A 55 1.16 2.21 -19.94
N CYS A 56 0.56 1.47 -19.00
CA CYS A 56 1.33 0.67 -18.04
C CYS A 56 2.27 -0.32 -18.73
N HIS A 57 1.81 -0.96 -19.81
CA HIS A 57 2.62 -1.88 -20.62
C HIS A 57 3.76 -1.15 -21.35
N GLU A 58 3.51 0.05 -21.86
CA GLU A 58 4.52 0.85 -22.56
C GLU A 58 5.68 1.33 -21.67
N LEU A 59 5.46 1.47 -20.36
CA LEU A 59 6.48 1.93 -19.41
C LEU A 59 7.63 0.93 -19.23
N ASP A 60 7.46 -0.34 -19.65
CA ASP A 60 8.44 -1.42 -19.55
C ASP A 60 9.06 -1.51 -18.13
N ILE A 61 8.19 -1.48 -17.12
CA ILE A 61 8.56 -1.62 -15.71
C ILE A 61 8.53 -3.09 -15.29
N LEU A 62 9.34 -3.43 -14.30
CA LEU A 62 9.35 -4.79 -13.74
C LEU A 62 8.01 -5.10 -13.04
N PRO A 63 7.59 -6.38 -12.97
CA PRO A 63 6.33 -6.78 -12.34
C PRO A 63 6.37 -6.52 -10.83
N GLU A 64 5.89 -5.34 -10.44
CA GLU A 64 6.00 -4.75 -9.10
C GLU A 64 4.76 -5.08 -8.27
N VAL A 65 4.96 -5.53 -7.03
CA VAL A 65 3.88 -6.07 -6.19
C VAL A 65 2.89 -5.01 -5.71
N SER A 66 3.35 -3.79 -5.44
CA SER A 66 2.51 -2.67 -5.00
C SER A 66 1.63 -2.15 -6.14
N ILE A 67 2.16 -2.13 -7.37
CA ILE A 67 1.38 -1.85 -8.59
C ILE A 67 0.30 -2.92 -8.80
N ALA A 68 0.60 -4.19 -8.58
CA ALA A 68 -0.42 -5.25 -8.63
C ALA A 68 -1.49 -5.07 -7.55
N GLU A 69 -1.10 -4.76 -6.31
CA GLU A 69 -2.06 -4.50 -5.22
C GLU A 69 -2.96 -3.31 -5.56
N GLU A 70 -2.40 -2.19 -6.02
CA GLU A 70 -3.18 -1.03 -6.47
C GLU A 70 -4.13 -1.39 -7.62
N ALA A 71 -3.65 -2.15 -8.61
CA ALA A 71 -4.42 -2.52 -9.78
C ALA A 71 -5.63 -3.41 -9.44
N ARG A 72 -5.48 -4.31 -8.46
CA ARG A 72 -6.61 -5.12 -7.97
C ARG A 72 -7.67 -4.27 -7.29
N GLU A 73 -7.25 -3.25 -6.54
CA GLU A 73 -8.15 -2.42 -5.73
C GLU A 73 -8.75 -1.24 -6.51
N SER A 74 -8.34 -1.01 -7.76
CA SER A 74 -8.87 0.08 -8.58
C SER A 74 -10.29 -0.15 -9.10
N GLU A 75 -10.79 -1.39 -9.07
CA GLU A 75 -12.10 -1.79 -9.59
C GLU A 75 -12.32 -1.41 -11.08
N THR A 76 -11.23 -1.26 -11.85
CA THR A 76 -11.27 -0.97 -13.29
C THR A 76 -10.96 -2.20 -14.14
N ASP A 77 -11.53 -2.27 -15.36
CA ASP A 77 -11.22 -3.36 -16.30
C ASP A 77 -9.73 -3.39 -16.65
N GLY A 78 -9.11 -2.23 -16.86
CA GLY A 78 -7.68 -2.14 -17.13
C GLY A 78 -6.81 -2.48 -15.92
N GLY A 79 -7.23 -2.12 -14.70
CA GLY A 79 -6.56 -2.54 -13.47
C GLY A 79 -6.54 -4.06 -13.32
N LYS A 80 -7.66 -4.72 -13.63
CA LYS A 80 -7.71 -6.19 -13.66
C LYS A 80 -6.70 -6.79 -14.64
N LEU A 81 -6.56 -6.23 -15.85
CA LEU A 81 -5.57 -6.69 -16.82
C LEU A 81 -4.13 -6.50 -16.31
N ILE A 82 -3.83 -5.34 -15.71
CA ILE A 82 -2.52 -5.06 -15.11
C ILE A 82 -2.21 -6.08 -13.99
N TYR A 83 -3.18 -6.33 -13.10
CA TYR A 83 -3.05 -7.30 -12.02
C TYR A 83 -2.77 -8.71 -12.57
N ASP A 84 -3.60 -9.20 -13.48
CA ASP A 84 -3.49 -10.54 -14.06
C ASP A 84 -2.14 -10.72 -14.79
N GLU A 85 -1.70 -9.68 -15.52
CA GLU A 85 -0.40 -9.66 -16.20
C GLU A 85 0.75 -9.77 -15.20
N ILE A 86 0.82 -8.89 -14.18
CA ILE A 86 1.87 -8.90 -13.16
C ILE A 86 1.90 -10.24 -12.39
N MET A 87 0.72 -10.77 -12.04
CA MET A 87 0.60 -12.03 -11.31
C MET A 87 0.97 -13.25 -12.15
N SER A 88 0.93 -13.16 -13.49
CA SER A 88 1.35 -14.24 -14.39
C SER A 88 2.87 -14.46 -14.41
N PHE A 89 3.66 -13.46 -13.99
CA PHE A 89 5.11 -13.58 -13.98
C PHE A 89 5.61 -14.53 -12.90
N LYS A 90 6.60 -15.36 -13.25
CA LYS A 90 7.27 -16.29 -12.33
C LYS A 90 7.94 -15.58 -11.15
N TYR A 91 8.49 -14.38 -11.39
CA TYR A 91 9.16 -13.57 -10.39
C TYR A 91 8.57 -12.16 -10.41
N ARG A 92 8.17 -11.69 -9.22
CA ARG A 92 7.72 -10.32 -8.95
C ARG A 92 8.71 -9.63 -8.02
N TYR A 93 8.63 -8.31 -7.94
CA TYR A 93 9.66 -7.46 -7.33
C TYR A 93 9.06 -6.48 -6.31
N SER A 94 9.79 -6.21 -5.23
CA SER A 94 9.44 -5.17 -4.24
C SER A 94 10.33 -3.95 -4.49
N ILE A 95 9.89 -3.06 -5.37
CA ILE A 95 10.65 -1.89 -5.82
C ILE A 95 10.18 -0.64 -5.08
N MET A 96 8.85 -0.53 -4.88
CA MET A 96 8.23 0.55 -4.12
C MET A 96 8.15 0.18 -2.64
N ASP A 97 8.39 1.16 -1.76
CA ASP A 97 8.28 1.03 -0.30
C ASP A 97 7.48 2.21 0.25
N ASP A 98 6.18 2.00 0.48
CA ASP A 98 5.23 3.01 0.93
C ASP A 98 5.55 3.55 2.33
N CYS A 99 6.21 2.75 3.16
CA CYS A 99 6.60 3.18 4.51
C CYS A 99 7.71 4.23 4.46
N LYS A 100 8.63 4.08 3.50
CA LYS A 100 9.78 4.98 3.33
C LYS A 100 9.59 6.00 2.21
N ARG A 101 8.56 5.84 1.39
CA ARG A 101 8.32 6.59 0.14
C ARG A 101 9.54 6.54 -0.78
N THR A 102 10.10 5.34 -0.94
CA THR A 102 11.31 5.12 -1.76
C THR A 102 11.07 4.16 -2.90
N ILE A 103 11.81 4.36 -3.99
CA ILE A 103 11.84 3.50 -5.17
C ILE A 103 13.26 2.97 -5.34
N LYS A 104 13.43 1.66 -5.22
CA LYS A 104 14.74 1.00 -5.27
C LYS A 104 14.99 0.41 -6.65
N LEU A 105 15.87 1.04 -7.41
CA LEU A 105 16.25 0.57 -8.76
C LEU A 105 17.42 -0.43 -8.74
N ILE A 106 18.09 -0.60 -7.59
CA ILE A 106 19.15 -1.57 -7.33
C ILE A 106 18.87 -2.35 -6.04
N ASP A 107 19.37 -3.57 -5.94
CA ASP A 107 19.28 -4.45 -4.76
C ASP A 107 17.85 -4.64 -4.20
N TYR A 108 16.85 -4.66 -5.08
CA TYR A 108 15.44 -4.92 -4.73
C TYR A 108 15.18 -6.41 -4.43
N GLU A 109 14.13 -6.68 -3.65
CA GLU A 109 13.76 -8.04 -3.23
C GLU A 109 13.17 -8.86 -4.40
N ARG A 110 13.64 -10.10 -4.58
CA ARG A 110 13.13 -11.08 -5.54
C ARG A 110 13.35 -12.53 -5.05
N PRO A 111 12.33 -13.42 -5.08
CA PRO A 111 10.94 -13.13 -5.44
C PRO A 111 10.21 -12.36 -4.34
N ALA A 112 9.45 -11.35 -4.73
CA ALA A 112 8.48 -10.70 -3.87
C ALA A 112 7.07 -11.32 -4.03
N TYR A 113 6.25 -11.14 -3.00
CA TYR A 113 4.86 -11.60 -2.93
C TYR A 113 3.96 -10.45 -2.51
N LEU A 114 2.66 -10.57 -2.76
CA LEU A 114 1.69 -9.61 -2.22
C LEU A 114 1.75 -9.64 -0.69
N LYS A 115 1.86 -8.47 -0.06
CA LYS A 115 2.02 -8.30 1.39
C LYS A 115 0.79 -7.65 2.03
N GLY A 116 -0.13 -7.09 1.25
CA GLY A 116 -1.32 -6.37 1.71
C GLY A 116 -0.99 -5.08 2.47
N ASN A 117 0.22 -4.54 2.24
CA ASN A 117 0.73 -3.34 2.92
C ASN A 117 0.69 -2.10 2.04
N THR A 118 0.36 -2.24 0.76
CA THR A 118 0.29 -1.10 -0.17
C THR A 118 -0.80 -0.14 0.28
N GLU A 119 -0.48 1.15 0.32
CA GLU A 119 -1.43 2.24 0.54
C GLU A 119 -2.22 2.49 -0.74
N VAL A 120 -3.11 1.55 -1.02
CA VAL A 120 -4.02 1.60 -2.16
C VAL A 120 -5.02 2.73 -2.02
N ARG A 121 -5.59 3.18 -3.14
CA ARG A 121 -6.46 4.36 -3.23
C ARG A 121 -7.49 4.52 -2.11
N TRP A 122 -8.22 3.46 -1.74
CA TRP A 122 -9.25 3.58 -0.71
C TRP A 122 -8.70 3.89 0.69
N ARG A 123 -7.44 3.54 0.98
CA ARG A 123 -6.78 3.88 2.26
C ARG A 123 -6.45 5.36 2.36
N LEU A 124 -6.23 6.03 1.23
CA LEU A 124 -5.93 7.46 1.12
C LEU A 124 -7.17 8.35 1.33
N THR A 125 -8.36 7.76 1.36
CA THR A 125 -9.62 8.53 1.50
C THR A 125 -9.82 9.05 2.92
N ALA A 126 -9.20 8.44 3.93
CA ALA A 126 -9.26 8.96 5.30
C ALA A 126 -8.58 10.33 5.39
N ARG A 127 -9.21 11.30 6.06
CA ARG A 127 -8.64 12.61 6.33
C ARG A 127 -8.65 12.96 7.81
N GLN A 128 -7.63 13.68 8.24
CA GLN A 128 -7.46 14.16 9.61
C GLN A 128 -7.60 15.67 9.64
N GLY A 129 -8.53 16.15 10.49
CA GLY A 129 -8.72 17.56 10.75
C GLY A 129 -7.47 18.19 11.39
N VAL A 130 -7.05 19.36 10.89
CA VAL A 130 -5.89 20.13 11.40
C VAL A 130 -5.92 20.40 12.92
N THR A 131 -7.10 20.29 13.56
CA THR A 131 -7.26 20.49 15.01
C THR A 131 -6.76 19.33 15.88
N ARG A 132 -6.52 18.15 15.30
CA ARG A 132 -5.94 17.00 16.02
C ARG A 132 -4.47 17.27 16.35
N ARG A 133 -4.07 17.03 17.60
CA ARG A 133 -2.67 17.16 18.02
C ARG A 133 -1.80 16.22 17.17
N PHE A 134 -0.70 16.74 16.63
CA PHE A 134 0.35 16.11 15.80
C PHE A 134 1.03 14.83 16.35
N ASN A 135 0.42 14.09 17.28
CA ASN A 135 1.09 13.08 18.07
C ASN A 135 0.92 11.64 17.59
N ASP A 136 0.01 11.37 16.66
CA ASP A 136 -0.18 10.01 16.15
C ASP A 136 0.40 9.93 14.73
N ASP A 137 1.69 9.57 14.64
CA ASP A 137 2.37 9.23 13.39
C ASP A 137 1.69 7.97 12.80
N LEU A 138 0.61 8.20 12.06
CA LEU A 138 -0.16 7.16 11.38
C LEU A 138 0.54 6.84 10.05
N LEU A 139 1.75 6.29 10.15
CA LEU A 139 2.40 5.63 9.03
C LEU A 139 1.67 4.31 8.71
N PRO A 140 1.62 3.89 7.44
CA PRO A 140 2.22 4.55 6.28
C PRO A 140 1.29 5.61 5.66
N CYS A 141 1.83 6.81 5.39
CA CYS A 141 1.19 7.82 4.55
C CYS A 141 2.09 8.06 3.34
N ILE A 142 1.54 7.84 2.15
CA ILE A 142 2.24 8.06 0.88
C ILE A 142 1.97 9.45 0.29
N GLU A 143 0.95 10.16 0.80
CA GLU A 143 0.66 11.54 0.44
C GLU A 143 1.63 12.49 1.14
N GLU A 144 1.99 13.58 0.46
CA GLU A 144 2.87 14.63 0.99
C GLU A 144 2.20 15.48 2.07
N ASP A 145 0.88 15.61 2.02
CA ASP A 145 0.06 16.39 2.97
C ASP A 145 -0.26 15.63 4.27
N MET A 146 0.19 14.39 4.41
CA MET A 146 -0.02 13.55 5.59
C MET A 146 -1.50 13.25 5.90
N HIS A 147 -2.37 13.13 4.89
CA HIS A 147 -3.82 12.96 5.03
C HIS A 147 -4.52 14.12 5.74
N LEU A 148 -3.95 15.33 5.74
CA LEU A 148 -4.56 16.49 6.38
C LEU A 148 -5.76 17.02 5.58
N ASP A 149 -6.79 17.48 6.28
CA ASP A 149 -7.92 18.25 5.74
C ASP A 149 -8.48 19.19 6.83
N LEU A 150 -9.43 20.06 6.47
CA LEU A 150 -10.10 20.97 7.41
C LEU A 150 -10.95 20.22 8.44
N GLU A 151 -11.55 19.10 8.04
CA GLU A 151 -12.44 18.27 8.86
C GLU A 151 -11.98 16.80 8.81
N ASP A 152 -12.37 16.01 9.82
CA ASP A 152 -12.12 14.58 9.80
C ASP A 152 -13.03 13.90 8.76
N GLN A 153 -12.44 13.10 7.86
CA GLN A 153 -13.18 12.22 6.97
C GLN A 153 -12.81 10.77 7.29
N GLN A 154 -13.81 9.96 7.61
CA GLN A 154 -13.59 8.53 7.79
C GLN A 154 -13.68 7.80 6.46
N VAL A 155 -12.96 6.68 6.38
CA VAL A 155 -13.13 5.74 5.26
C VAL A 155 -14.56 5.20 5.28
N ASP A 156 -15.10 4.90 4.10
CA ASP A 156 -16.39 4.24 3.93
C ASP A 156 -16.51 2.99 4.85
N GLU A 157 -17.70 2.75 5.40
CA GLU A 157 -17.99 1.68 6.36
C GLU A 157 -17.60 0.30 5.82
N ARG A 158 -17.69 0.10 4.50
CA ARG A 158 -17.24 -1.14 3.81
C ARG A 158 -15.76 -1.45 4.05
N HIS A 159 -14.96 -0.43 4.34
CA HIS A 159 -13.53 -0.57 4.62
C HIS A 159 -13.23 -0.69 6.14
N GLY A 160 -14.22 -0.45 7.01
CA GLY A 160 -14.10 -0.59 8.46
C GLY A 160 -14.37 -1.99 9.01
N THR A 161 -15.03 -2.86 8.24
CA THR A 161 -15.41 -4.23 8.66
C THR A 161 -14.75 -5.29 7.79
N LEU A 162 -14.36 -6.44 8.35
CA LEU A 162 -13.80 -7.55 7.56
C LEU A 162 -14.89 -8.19 6.68
N THR A 163 -14.54 -8.51 5.44
CA THR A 163 -15.36 -9.42 4.62
C THR A 163 -15.25 -10.85 5.14
N ASP A 164 -16.14 -11.74 4.71
CA ASP A 164 -16.09 -13.17 5.08
C ASP A 164 -14.74 -13.81 4.70
N ASP A 165 -14.20 -13.47 3.52
CA ASP A 165 -12.90 -13.96 3.06
C ASP A 165 -11.74 -13.42 3.92
N GLU A 166 -11.80 -12.15 4.33
CA GLU A 166 -10.82 -11.57 5.25
C GLU A 166 -10.92 -12.18 6.65
N ALA A 167 -12.13 -12.44 7.14
CA ALA A 167 -12.38 -13.06 8.43
C ALA A 167 -11.91 -14.54 8.45
N ASN A 168 -12.04 -15.25 7.33
CA ASN A 168 -11.48 -16.60 7.18
C ASN A 168 -9.96 -16.64 7.42
N LEU A 169 -9.26 -15.57 7.03
CA LEU A 169 -7.82 -15.48 7.26
C LEU A 169 -7.48 -15.54 8.75
N LEU A 170 -8.34 -15.11 9.68
CA LEU A 170 -8.05 -15.09 11.12
C LEU A 170 -7.56 -16.43 11.66
N HIS A 171 -8.10 -17.53 11.14
CA HIS A 171 -7.80 -18.88 11.61
C HIS A 171 -7.15 -19.76 10.53
N SER A 172 -7.30 -19.43 9.24
CA SER A 172 -6.63 -20.17 8.18
C SER A 172 -5.13 -19.83 8.08
N PRO A 173 -4.30 -20.71 7.51
CA PRO A 173 -2.94 -20.36 7.13
C PRO A 173 -2.93 -19.15 6.19
N LEU A 174 -2.02 -18.20 6.43
CA LEU A 174 -1.89 -17.02 5.57
C LEU A 174 -1.34 -17.43 4.20
N PRO A 175 -2.02 -17.09 3.08
CA PRO A 175 -1.54 -17.40 1.74
C PRO A 175 -0.21 -16.71 1.47
N ARG A 176 0.60 -17.26 0.56
CA ARG A 176 1.90 -16.68 0.22
C ARG A 176 1.77 -15.26 -0.36
N ASP A 177 0.84 -15.12 -1.29
CA ASP A 177 0.36 -13.83 -1.79
C ASP A 177 -0.82 -13.40 -0.92
N LEU A 178 -0.54 -12.53 0.05
CA LEU A 178 -1.57 -11.99 0.91
C LEU A 178 -2.33 -10.91 0.13
N PRO A 179 -3.65 -11.04 -0.07
CA PRO A 179 -4.41 -9.97 -0.69
C PRO A 179 -4.35 -8.69 0.15
N THR A 180 -4.74 -7.58 -0.44
CA THR A 180 -4.99 -6.33 0.29
C THR A 180 -6.15 -6.62 1.20
N VAL A 181 -5.88 -6.58 2.50
CA VAL A 181 -6.85 -6.88 3.54
C VAL A 181 -6.69 -5.86 4.66
N LYS A 182 -7.73 -5.72 5.49
CA LYS A 182 -7.66 -4.90 6.70
C LYS A 182 -6.84 -5.64 7.77
N LYS A 183 -5.52 -5.44 7.73
CA LYS A 183 -4.56 -6.19 8.54
C LYS A 183 -4.61 -5.91 10.03
N THR A 184 -5.27 -4.83 10.48
CA THR A 184 -5.24 -4.42 11.90
C THR A 184 -5.70 -5.52 12.83
N LEU A 185 -6.91 -6.05 12.62
CA LEU A 185 -7.44 -7.10 13.47
C LEU A 185 -6.65 -8.42 13.31
N LEU A 186 -6.26 -8.77 12.09
CA LEU A 186 -5.44 -9.96 11.82
C LEU A 186 -4.12 -9.92 12.62
N THR A 187 -3.48 -8.74 12.65
CA THR A 187 -2.21 -8.50 13.35
C THR A 187 -2.41 -8.55 14.86
N GLN A 188 -3.46 -7.88 15.36
CA GLN A 188 -3.79 -7.85 16.78
C GLN A 188 -4.10 -9.25 17.33
N MET A 189 -4.87 -10.06 16.61
CA MET A 189 -5.17 -11.43 17.03
C MET A 189 -3.92 -12.32 17.00
N ALA A 190 -3.07 -12.19 15.96
CA ALA A 190 -1.80 -12.90 15.93
C ALA A 190 -0.88 -12.52 17.10
N ALA A 191 -0.84 -11.23 17.46
CA ALA A 191 -0.10 -10.74 18.64
C ALA A 191 -0.68 -11.29 19.94
N HIS A 192 -1.99 -11.19 20.12
CA HIS A 192 -2.71 -11.60 21.32
C HIS A 192 -2.58 -13.10 21.61
N ASP A 193 -2.63 -13.94 20.57
CA ASP A 193 -2.40 -15.38 20.67
C ASP A 193 -0.92 -15.75 20.87
N GLY A 194 0.00 -14.79 20.75
CA GLY A 194 1.43 -15.03 20.80
C GLY A 194 1.97 -15.79 19.57
N ASN A 195 1.26 -15.77 18.44
CA ASN A 195 1.68 -16.44 17.22
C ASN A 195 2.73 -15.60 16.47
N ILE A 196 3.99 -15.80 16.83
CA ILE A 196 5.15 -15.02 16.34
C ILE A 196 5.25 -15.03 14.81
N GLU A 197 5.14 -16.21 14.18
CA GLU A 197 5.29 -16.36 12.73
C GLU A 197 4.18 -15.59 11.98
N ARG A 198 2.94 -15.75 12.45
CA ARG A 198 1.79 -15.06 11.87
C ARG A 198 1.89 -13.55 12.08
N TYR A 199 2.30 -13.11 13.26
CA TYR A 199 2.50 -11.69 13.58
C TYR A 199 3.58 -11.09 12.68
N ALA A 200 4.73 -11.73 12.52
CA ALA A 200 5.83 -11.24 11.69
C ALA A 200 5.42 -11.04 10.22
N ARG A 201 4.60 -11.94 9.67
CA ARG A 201 4.06 -11.82 8.30
C ARG A 201 3.06 -10.68 8.14
N LEU A 202 2.31 -10.34 9.19
CA LEU A 202 1.27 -9.31 9.15
C LEU A 202 1.79 -7.91 9.52
N ALA A 203 2.66 -7.81 10.52
CA ALA A 203 3.11 -6.55 11.11
C ALA A 203 4.10 -5.73 10.27
N ASN A 204 4.56 -6.25 9.12
CA ASN A 204 5.63 -5.65 8.30
C ASN A 204 5.21 -4.37 7.53
N SER A 205 4.27 -3.59 8.05
CA SER A 205 3.68 -2.43 7.36
C SER A 205 4.24 -1.09 7.82
N GLY A 206 5.33 -1.07 8.60
CA GLY A 206 5.92 0.17 9.13
C GLY A 206 4.99 1.01 10.02
N ARG A 207 3.82 0.46 10.38
CA ARG A 207 2.77 1.18 11.11
C ARG A 207 3.16 1.36 12.57
N THR A 208 2.82 2.52 13.13
CA THR A 208 2.93 2.77 14.56
C THR A 208 1.93 1.90 15.31
N LEU A 209 2.38 1.26 16.38
CA LEU A 209 1.52 0.41 17.21
C LEU A 209 0.64 1.29 18.11
N THR A 210 -0.67 1.13 17.99
CA THR A 210 -1.64 1.72 18.91
C THR A 210 -1.50 1.11 20.31
N GLN A 211 -2.08 1.74 21.33
CA GLN A 211 -2.13 1.17 22.68
C GLN A 211 -2.72 -0.25 22.67
N LEU A 212 -3.79 -0.47 21.88
CA LEU A 212 -4.40 -1.79 21.75
C LEU A 212 -3.45 -2.81 21.12
N ASP A 213 -2.69 -2.42 20.09
CA ASP A 213 -1.68 -3.30 19.50
C ASP A 213 -0.61 -3.70 20.53
N GLN A 214 -0.16 -2.75 21.36
CA GLN A 214 0.80 -3.01 22.43
C GLN A 214 0.24 -3.96 23.49
N ASP A 215 -1.00 -3.76 23.93
CA ASP A 215 -1.68 -4.62 24.91
C ASP A 215 -1.81 -6.06 24.38
N CYS A 216 -2.14 -6.23 23.09
CA CYS A 216 -2.17 -7.53 22.44
C CYS A 216 -0.80 -8.22 22.46
N VAL A 217 0.28 -7.50 22.14
CA VAL A 217 1.65 -8.05 22.18
C VAL A 217 2.04 -8.45 23.61
N ILE A 218 1.80 -7.58 24.60
CA ILE A 218 2.11 -7.85 26.01
C ILE A 218 1.40 -9.12 26.47
N ARG A 219 0.09 -9.24 26.19
CA ARG A 219 -0.67 -10.43 26.52
C ARG A 219 -0.08 -11.67 25.85
N GLY A 220 0.18 -11.61 24.54
CA GLY A 220 0.76 -12.74 23.80
C GLY A 220 2.05 -13.23 24.42
N VAL A 221 2.95 -12.31 24.81
CA VAL A 221 4.21 -12.65 25.48
C VAL A 221 3.97 -13.26 26.86
N LEU A 222 3.14 -12.65 27.70
CA LEU A 222 2.89 -13.14 29.07
C LEU A 222 2.21 -14.52 29.09
N HIS A 223 1.40 -14.82 28.09
CA HIS A 223 0.65 -16.08 28.00
C HIS A 223 1.25 -17.09 27.02
N HIS A 224 2.39 -16.78 26.39
CA HIS A 224 3.05 -17.72 25.50
C HIS A 224 3.59 -18.91 26.31
N THR A 225 3.39 -20.13 25.79
CA THR A 225 3.76 -21.38 26.48
C THR A 225 5.26 -21.48 26.81
N MET A 226 6.13 -20.81 26.05
CA MET A 226 7.56 -20.76 26.36
C MET A 226 7.93 -19.87 27.56
N TYR A 227 7.07 -18.90 27.92
CA TYR A 227 7.30 -17.96 29.03
C TYR A 227 6.42 -18.25 30.25
N ALA A 228 5.35 -19.04 30.08
CA ALA A 228 4.53 -19.54 31.18
C ALA A 228 5.35 -20.51 32.06
N ARG A 229 5.80 -20.03 33.22
CA ARG A 229 6.42 -20.82 34.29
C ARG A 229 5.49 -20.93 35.48
#